data_AF-A0A2V9RHM5-F1
#
_entry.id   AF-A0A2V9RHM5-F1
#
_cell.length_a   1.000
_cell.length_b   1.000
_cell.length_c   1.000
_cell.angle_alpha   90.00
_cell.angle_beta   90.00
_cell.angle_gamma   90.00
#
_symmetry.space_group_name_H-M   'P 1'
#
loop_
_entity.id
_entity.type
_entity.pdbx_description
1 polymer ?
#
loop_
_entity_poly.entity_id
_entity_poly.type
_entity_poly.pdbx_seq_one_letter_code
_entity_poly.pdbx_strand_id
1 'polypeptide(L)'
;MALTNVPGTLDIQPKRIPRIPGSRTDSSGKAVSNVLLLSLPDDEYDLIRPYLEYVDLPQYFVMHEPGQMIEYAYFPNGGMTSLVVLTKDGKSIEVSSV
;
A
#
# COMPACT_ATOMS: atom_id res chain seq x y z
N MET A 1 17.08 -43.62 -0.55
CA MET A 1 15.80 -43.27 -1.23
C MET A 1 15.00 -42.46 -0.23
N ALA A 2 15.07 -41.13 -0.29
CA ALA A 2 14.27 -40.22 0.53
C ALA A 2 13.80 -39.10 -0.41
N LEU A 3 12.50 -38.87 -0.37
CA LEU A 3 11.71 -38.21 -1.42
C LEU A 3 12.06 -36.73 -1.54
N THR A 4 12.24 -36.31 -2.79
CA THR A 4 12.48 -34.96 -3.27
C THR A 4 11.36 -34.02 -2.84
N ASN A 5 11.73 -32.83 -2.36
CA ASN A 5 10.81 -31.73 -2.05
C ASN A 5 9.82 -31.48 -3.19
N VAL A 6 8.54 -31.41 -2.85
CA VAL A 6 7.46 -31.03 -3.76
C VAL A 6 7.44 -29.50 -3.89
N PRO A 7 7.62 -28.92 -5.08
CA PRO A 7 7.44 -27.48 -5.27
C PRO A 7 5.94 -27.22 -5.48
N GLY A 8 5.28 -26.57 -4.52
CA GLY A 8 3.86 -26.22 -4.69
C GLY A 8 3.05 -25.88 -3.45
N THR A 9 3.61 -25.93 -2.24
CA THR A 9 2.93 -25.30 -1.10
C THR A 9 3.08 -23.79 -1.26
N LEU A 10 2.01 -23.11 -1.68
CA LEU A 10 1.89 -21.68 -1.42
C LEU A 10 2.01 -21.57 0.09
N ASP A 11 3.15 -21.08 0.59
CA ASP A 11 3.33 -20.81 2.01
C ASP A 11 2.25 -19.79 2.37
N ILE A 12 1.12 -20.29 2.88
CA ILE A 12 0.05 -19.46 3.40
C ILE A 12 0.63 -18.88 4.67
N GLN A 13 1.31 -17.74 4.51
CA GLN A 13 1.89 -16.99 5.61
C GLN A 13 0.79 -16.87 6.67
N PRO A 14 1.07 -17.23 7.94
CA PRO A 14 0.08 -17.11 9.00
C PRO A 14 -0.50 -15.70 8.95
N LYS A 15 -1.84 -15.60 9.08
CA LYS A 15 -2.60 -14.34 8.99
C LYS A 15 -1.80 -13.22 9.66
N ARG A 16 -1.21 -12.33 8.84
CA ARG A 16 -0.35 -11.25 9.31
C ARG A 16 -1.17 -10.35 10.24
N ILE A 17 -0.80 -10.30 11.51
CA ILE A 17 -1.46 -9.42 12.48
C ILE A 17 -0.83 -8.04 12.35
N PRO A 18 -1.59 -6.99 12.03
CA PRO A 18 -1.05 -5.65 11.93
C PRO A 18 -0.44 -5.22 13.26
N ARG A 19 0.73 -4.58 13.19
CA ARG A 19 1.32 -3.88 14.33
C ARG A 19 0.46 -2.71 14.78
N ILE A 20 0.74 -2.21 15.98
CA ILE A 20 0.08 -1.02 16.55
C ILE A 20 0.43 0.21 15.69
N PRO A 21 -0.53 1.07 15.31
CA PRO A 21 -0.25 2.31 14.60
C PRO A 21 0.81 3.17 15.31
N GLY A 22 1.72 3.77 14.55
CA GLY A 22 2.84 4.55 15.07
C GLY A 22 4.02 3.73 15.61
N SER A 23 3.94 2.40 15.66
CA SER A 23 5.08 1.54 16.00
C SER A 23 6.16 1.49 14.91
N ARG A 24 5.83 1.96 13.70
CA ARG A 24 6.72 2.04 12.55
C ARG A 24 6.82 3.48 12.05
N THR A 25 7.95 3.80 11.43
CA THR A 25 8.21 5.12 10.85
C THR A 25 8.86 5.01 9.49
N ASP A 26 8.62 6.01 8.63
CA ASP A 26 9.39 6.22 7.41
C ASP A 26 10.87 6.55 7.73
N SER A 27 11.67 6.80 6.69
CA SER A 27 13.09 7.16 6.84
C SER A 27 13.32 8.46 7.64
N SER A 28 12.35 9.38 7.64
CA SER A 28 12.40 10.68 8.33
C SER A 28 11.88 10.65 9.78
N GLY A 29 11.34 9.51 10.22
CA GLY A 29 10.77 9.34 11.57
C GLY A 29 9.27 9.65 11.66
N LYS A 30 8.57 9.84 10.54
CA LYS A 30 7.12 10.05 10.52
C LYS A 30 6.39 8.73 10.72
N ALA A 31 5.39 8.76 11.61
CA ALA A 31 4.63 7.59 12.02
C ALA A 31 3.81 6.97 10.86
N VAL A 32 3.80 5.64 10.81
CA VAL A 32 2.98 4.86 9.88
C VAL A 32 1.76 4.29 10.60
N SER A 33 0.59 4.50 10.00
CA SER A 33 -0.71 4.00 10.44
C SER A 33 -1.38 3.10 9.40
N ASN A 34 -0.84 3.03 8.18
CA ASN A 34 -1.38 2.18 7.11
C ASN A 34 -1.32 0.69 7.48
N VAL A 35 -2.47 0.01 7.48
CA VAL A 35 -2.60 -1.39 7.93
C VAL A 35 -1.75 -2.36 7.08
N LEU A 36 -1.61 -2.13 5.77
CA LEU A 36 -0.78 -2.99 4.92
C LEU A 36 0.68 -2.91 5.36
N LEU A 37 1.21 -1.70 5.51
CA LEU A 37 2.59 -1.47 5.96
C LEU A 37 2.82 -1.97 7.39
N LEU A 38 1.82 -1.87 8.27
CA LEU A 38 1.88 -2.41 9.64
C LEU A 38 1.81 -3.94 9.68
N SER A 39 1.33 -4.59 8.62
CA SER A 39 1.21 -6.04 8.54
C SER A 39 2.43 -6.73 7.94
N LEU A 40 3.36 -5.98 7.34
CA LEU A 40 4.58 -6.56 6.77
C LEU A 40 5.49 -7.13 7.88
N PRO A 41 6.16 -8.28 7.65
CA PRO A 41 7.34 -8.69 8.40
C PRO A 41 8.39 -7.58 8.56
N ASP A 42 9.29 -7.70 9.53
CA ASP A 42 10.30 -6.65 9.80
C ASP A 42 11.31 -6.53 8.67
N ASP A 43 11.79 -7.65 8.15
CA ASP A 43 12.69 -7.72 7.01
C ASP A 43 12.07 -7.12 5.73
N GLU A 44 10.82 -7.45 5.42
CA GLU A 44 10.10 -6.85 4.29
C GLU A 44 9.91 -5.33 4.48
N TYR A 45 9.61 -4.88 5.69
CA TYR A 45 9.44 -3.46 5.98
C TYR A 45 10.75 -2.68 5.90
N ASP A 46 11.84 -3.24 6.42
CA ASP A 46 13.16 -2.62 6.40
C ASP A 46 13.68 -2.45 4.96
N LEU A 47 13.29 -3.32 4.04
CA LEU A 47 13.60 -3.18 2.61
C LEU A 47 12.87 -1.99 1.96
N ILE A 48 11.62 -1.73 2.33
CA ILE A 48 10.83 -0.64 1.73
C ILE A 48 11.00 0.70 2.46
N ARG A 49 11.32 0.68 3.76
CA ARG A 49 11.40 1.87 4.62
C ARG A 49 12.26 3.00 4.04
N PRO A 50 13.43 2.75 3.41
CA PRO A 50 14.23 3.82 2.81
C PRO A 50 13.54 4.58 1.68
N TYR A 51 12.53 3.96 1.04
CA TYR A 51 11.77 4.53 -0.07
C TYR A 51 10.40 5.08 0.36
N LEU A 52 10.05 4.93 1.64
CA LEU A 52 8.84 5.55 2.18
C LEU A 52 9.12 7.02 2.49
N GLU A 53 8.25 7.87 1.96
CA GLU A 53 8.22 9.31 2.23
C GLU A 53 6.82 9.69 2.71
N TYR A 54 6.74 10.31 3.88
CA TYR A 54 5.51 10.93 4.34
C TYR A 54 5.20 12.17 3.51
N VAL A 55 4.01 12.19 2.90
CA VAL A 55 3.48 13.35 2.17
C VAL A 55 2.12 13.76 2.74
N ASP A 56 1.96 15.05 3.02
CA ASP A 56 0.64 15.62 3.33
C ASP A 56 -0.13 15.80 2.03
N LEU A 57 -1.13 14.95 1.80
CA LEU A 57 -1.97 15.01 0.59
C LEU A 57 -3.08 16.05 0.80
N PRO A 58 -3.07 17.18 0.05
CA PRO A 58 -4.14 18.16 0.15
C PRO A 58 -5.46 17.59 -0.38
N GLN A 59 -6.57 18.20 0.05
CA GLN A 59 -7.87 17.84 -0.50
C GLN A 59 -7.87 18.02 -2.03
N TYR A 60 -8.49 17.08 -2.74
CA TYR A 60 -8.55 17.04 -4.21
C TYR A 60 -7.21 16.78 -4.91
N PHE A 61 -6.22 16.25 -4.20
CA PHE A 61 -4.99 15.77 -4.84
C PHE A 61 -5.26 14.58 -5.76
N VAL A 62 -4.87 14.71 -7.03
CA VAL A 62 -4.94 13.61 -8.01
C VAL A 62 -3.68 12.76 -7.87
N MET A 63 -3.83 11.57 -7.29
CA MET A 63 -2.70 10.65 -7.06
C MET A 63 -2.16 10.03 -8.35
N HIS A 64 -3.04 9.76 -9.31
CA HIS A 64 -2.68 9.18 -10.60
C HIS A 64 -3.75 9.51 -11.65
N GLU A 65 -3.29 9.82 -12.86
CA GLU A 65 -4.16 10.08 -14.02
C GLU A 65 -4.21 8.84 -14.93
N PRO A 66 -5.39 8.47 -15.46
CA PRO A 66 -5.51 7.35 -16.38
C PRO A 66 -4.55 7.46 -17.58
N GLY A 67 -3.86 6.36 -17.89
CA GLY A 67 -2.93 6.30 -19.02
C GLY A 67 -1.53 6.87 -18.74
N GLN A 68 -1.27 7.43 -17.56
CA GLN A 68 0.08 7.79 -17.13
C GLN A 68 0.82 6.58 -16.55
N MET A 69 2.16 6.60 -16.60
CA MET A 69 2.96 5.61 -15.87
C MET A 69 2.76 5.77 -14.36
N ILE A 70 2.76 4.66 -13.63
CA ILE A 70 2.69 4.69 -12.16
C ILE A 70 4.10 4.96 -11.64
N GLU A 71 4.31 6.17 -11.11
CA GLU A 71 5.59 6.57 -10.53
C GLU A 71 5.68 6.22 -9.03
N TYR A 72 4.56 6.33 -8.32
CA TYR A 72 4.51 6.13 -6.86
C TYR A 72 3.31 5.26 -6.46
N ALA A 73 3.50 4.49 -5.40
CA ALA A 73 2.43 3.83 -4.68
C ALA A 73 2.13 4.60 -3.39
N TYR A 74 0.86 4.92 -3.15
CA TYR A 74 0.42 5.67 -1.97
C TYR A 74 -0.15 4.72 -0.92
N PHE A 75 0.27 4.91 0.33
CA PHE A 75 -0.23 4.17 1.50
C PHE A 75 -0.88 5.15 2.48
N PRO A 76 -2.18 5.45 2.34
CA PRO A 76 -2.86 6.41 3.21
C PRO A 76 -2.72 6.01 4.68
N ASN A 77 -2.22 6.94 5.51
CA ASN A 77 -2.19 6.81 6.96
C ASN A 77 -3.53 7.18 7.61
N GLY A 78 -4.43 7.82 6.85
CA GLY A 78 -5.76 8.24 7.23
C GLY A 78 -6.39 9.09 6.10
N GLY A 79 -7.64 9.50 6.28
CA GLY A 79 -8.41 10.20 5.25
C GLY A 79 -9.22 9.26 4.37
N MET A 80 -9.70 9.78 3.23
CA MET A 80 -10.48 9.02 2.25
C MET A 80 -9.92 9.27 0.86
N THR A 81 -9.84 8.22 0.05
CA THR A 81 -9.39 8.30 -1.34
C THR A 81 -10.39 7.62 -2.26
N SER A 82 -10.59 8.14 -3.47
CA SER A 82 -11.53 7.56 -4.44
C SER A 82 -10.87 7.24 -5.77
N LEU A 83 -11.31 6.15 -6.39
CA LEU A 83 -10.99 5.82 -7.77
C LEU A 83 -12.10 6.36 -8.66
N VAL A 84 -11.73 7.29 -9.52
CA VAL A 84 -12.63 7.90 -10.49
C VAL A 84 -12.25 7.42 -11.88
N VAL A 85 -13.22 6.88 -12.61
CA VAL A 85 -13.05 6.48 -14.01
C VAL A 85 -13.88 7.39 -14.91
N LEU A 86 -13.23 7.98 -15.91
CA LEU A 86 -13.89 8.72 -16.97
C LEU A 86 -14.50 7.74 -17.98
N THR A 87 -15.82 7.81 -18.15
CA THR A 87 -16.50 7.08 -19.22
C THR A 87 -16.31 7.77 -20.57
N LYS A 88 -16.50 7.02 -21.66
CA LYS A 88 -16.34 7.51 -23.04
C LYS A 88 -17.20 8.74 -23.37
N ASP A 89 -18.26 8.98 -22.61
CA ASP A 89 -19.18 10.11 -22.79
C ASP A 89 -18.81 11.32 -21.90
N GLY A 90 -17.64 11.32 -21.27
CA GLY A 90 -17.17 12.41 -20.40
C GLY A 90 -17.82 12.45 -19.02
N LYS A 91 -18.65 11.46 -18.66
CA LYS A 91 -19.20 11.32 -17.30
C LYS A 91 -18.19 10.62 -16.39
N SER A 92 -18.01 11.17 -15.21
CA SER A 92 -17.20 10.57 -14.14
C SER A 92 -18.04 9.55 -13.36
N ILE A 93 -17.52 8.34 -13.20
CA ILE A 93 -18.09 7.32 -12.30
C ILE A 93 -17.10 7.07 -11.18
N GLU A 94 -17.55 7.22 -9.94
CA GLU A 94 -16.83 6.74 -8.77
C GLU A 94 -16.98 5.21 -8.70
N VAL A 95 -15.84 4.51 -8.72
CA VAL A 95 -15.80 3.05 -8.74
C VAL A 95 -15.61 2.48 -7.33
N SER A 96 -14.84 3.17 -6.50
CA SER A 96 -14.57 2.76 -5.12
C SER A 96 -14.07 3.93 -4.28
N SER A 97 -14.43 3.93 -3.00
CA SER A 97 -13.83 4.77 -1.96
C SER A 97 -13.26 3.89 -0.85
N VAL A 98 -12.08 4.24 -0.34
CA VAL A 98 -11.39 3.57 0.78
C VAL A 98 -10.95 4.56 1.85
#